data_AF-A0A5S6QXA3-F1
#
_entry.id   AF-A0A5S6QXA3-F1
#
_cell.length_a   1.000
_cell.length_b   1.000
_cell.length_c   1.000
_cell.angle_alpha   90.00
_cell.angle_beta   90.00
_cell.angle_gamma   90.00
#
_symmetry.space_group_name_H-M   'P 1'
#
loop_
_entity.id
_entity.type
_entity.pdbx_description
1 polymer ?
#
loop_
_entity_poly.entity_id
_entity_poly.type
_entity_poly.pdbx_seq_one_letter_code
_entity_poly.pdbx_strand_id
1 'polypeptide(L)'
;MEELDAEELPCVEERMPVRGVPKSGRTWKTCQSKATKHKAVRSSWRKKISVRDATAKVKEMERRILDDRAKMIEEKKRKLKEREERRLANERKAEVVQVIKNSAKLKRMKKKQLRMIRKADTTEIKASNGVQSIKAL
;
A
#
# COMPACT_ATOMS: atom_id res chain seq x y z
N MET A 1 -24.22 4.32 -69.41
CA MET A 1 -24.84 5.55 -69.92
C MET A 1 -26.06 5.73 -69.04
N GLU A 2 -26.04 6.50 -67.96
CA GLU A 2 -25.27 7.70 -67.65
C GLU A 2 -24.75 7.64 -66.21
N GLU A 3 -23.47 7.96 -66.05
CA GLU A 3 -22.96 8.56 -64.81
C GLU A 3 -23.53 9.97 -64.72
N LEU A 4 -24.01 10.38 -63.54
CA LEU A 4 -24.24 11.78 -63.21
C LEU A 4 -23.77 12.03 -61.78
N ASP A 5 -22.51 12.45 -61.72
CA ASP A 5 -21.99 13.61 -60.99
C ASP A 5 -22.22 13.65 -59.48
N ALA A 6 -21.19 13.21 -58.77
CA ALA A 6 -20.91 13.70 -57.43
C ALA A 6 -20.73 15.22 -57.50
N GLU A 7 -21.74 15.97 -57.06
CA GLU A 7 -21.59 17.41 -56.84
C GLU A 7 -20.44 17.63 -55.86
N GLU A 8 -19.32 18.11 -56.40
CA GLU A 8 -18.23 18.69 -55.65
C GLU A 8 -18.78 19.87 -54.86
N LEU A 9 -19.06 19.64 -53.57
CA LEU A 9 -19.28 20.74 -52.64
C LEU A 9 -18.08 21.68 -52.76
N PRO A 10 -18.28 23.00 -53.02
CA PRO A 10 -17.15 23.90 -53.08
C PRO A 10 -16.48 23.88 -51.71
N CYS A 11 -15.22 23.45 -51.70
CA CYS A 11 -14.32 23.68 -50.58
C CYS A 11 -14.32 25.19 -50.37
N VAL A 12 -15.08 25.67 -49.38
CA VAL A 12 -14.99 27.05 -48.93
C VAL A 12 -13.60 27.15 -48.30
N GLU A 13 -12.63 27.50 -49.13
CA GLU A 13 -11.28 27.79 -48.72
C GLU A 13 -11.41 28.98 -47.76
N GLU A 14 -11.47 28.68 -46.45
CA GLU A 14 -11.44 29.70 -45.42
C GLU A 14 -10.18 30.51 -45.72
N ARG A 15 -10.38 31.73 -46.20
CA ARG A 15 -9.31 32.64 -46.59
C ARG A 15 -8.56 33.00 -45.33
N MET A 16 -7.62 32.15 -44.92
CA MET A 16 -6.81 32.40 -43.75
C MET A 16 -6.12 33.73 -43.98
N PRO A 17 -6.16 34.66 -43.02
CA PRO A 17 -5.50 35.95 -43.20
C PRO A 17 -4.01 35.69 -43.40
N VAL A 18 -3.55 35.84 -44.64
CA VAL A 18 -2.15 35.66 -45.03
C VAL A 18 -1.36 36.73 -44.28
N ARG A 19 -0.59 36.30 -43.28
CA ARG A 19 0.33 37.20 -42.57
C ARG A 19 1.48 37.52 -43.52
N GLY A 20 1.85 38.79 -43.60
CA GLY A 20 3.02 39.21 -44.39
C GLY A 20 4.30 38.54 -43.88
N VAL A 21 5.17 38.16 -44.81
CA VAL A 21 6.50 37.62 -44.49
C VAL A 21 7.40 38.79 -44.07
N PRO A 22 8.09 38.73 -42.91
CA PRO A 22 9.03 39.78 -42.53
C PRO A 22 10.19 39.85 -43.52
N LYS A 23 10.73 41.06 -43.75
CA LYS A 23 11.78 41.31 -44.75
C LYS A 23 13.04 40.45 -44.57
N SER A 24 13.33 40.03 -43.33
CA SER A 24 14.48 39.16 -42.99
C SER A 24 14.21 37.66 -43.19
N GLY A 25 12.98 37.26 -43.58
CA GLY A 25 12.55 35.87 -43.71
C GLY A 25 12.47 35.07 -42.41
N ARG A 26 12.93 35.64 -41.28
CA ARG A 26 13.00 34.96 -39.98
C ARG A 26 11.92 35.47 -39.04
N THR A 27 11.01 34.59 -38.65
CA THR A 27 9.97 34.90 -37.65
C THR A 27 10.53 34.73 -36.25
N TRP A 28 10.50 35.81 -35.45
CA TRP A 28 11.04 35.82 -34.09
C TRP A 28 10.14 35.08 -33.06
N LYS A 29 8.83 34.95 -33.33
CA LYS A 29 7.84 34.27 -32.48
C LYS A 29 6.75 33.59 -33.33
N THR A 30 6.29 32.40 -32.93
CA THR A 30 5.11 31.74 -33.53
C THR A 30 3.82 32.39 -33.03
N CYS A 31 2.91 32.70 -33.97
CA CYS A 31 1.61 33.28 -33.61
C CYS A 31 0.72 32.20 -32.99
N GLN A 32 0.43 32.32 -31.70
CA GLN A 32 -0.54 31.45 -31.03
C GLN A 32 -1.95 31.71 -31.60
N SER A 33 -2.67 30.65 -31.94
CA SER A 33 -4.08 30.76 -32.31
C SER A 33 -4.89 31.22 -31.09
N LYS A 34 -5.90 32.07 -31.31
CA LYS A 34 -6.78 32.51 -30.22
C LYS A 34 -7.58 31.30 -29.75
N ALA A 35 -7.60 31.03 -28.44
CA ALA A 35 -8.43 29.97 -27.87
C ALA A 35 -9.91 30.25 -28.17
N THR A 36 -10.57 29.29 -28.82
CA THR A 36 -12.00 29.34 -29.12
C THR A 36 -12.79 29.25 -27.82
N LYS A 37 -13.61 30.27 -27.54
CA LYS A 37 -14.53 30.25 -26.38
C LYS A 37 -15.69 29.29 -26.69
N HIS A 38 -15.54 28.03 -26.28
CA HIS A 38 -16.63 27.05 -26.41
C HIS A 38 -17.73 27.34 -25.37
N LYS A 39 -19.00 27.17 -25.76
CA LYS A 39 -20.11 27.18 -24.80
C LYS A 39 -20.01 25.92 -23.94
N ALA A 40 -20.19 26.06 -22.63
CA ALA A 40 -20.23 24.91 -21.73
C ALA A 40 -21.36 23.96 -22.15
N VAL A 41 -21.01 22.70 -22.44
CA VAL A 41 -21.98 21.66 -22.80
C VAL A 41 -22.83 21.35 -21.56
N ARG A 42 -24.06 21.85 -21.55
CA ARG A 42 -25.03 21.53 -20.50
C ARG A 42 -25.60 20.14 -20.75
N SER A 43 -25.26 19.19 -19.90
CA SER A 43 -25.89 17.87 -19.91
C SER A 43 -27.29 17.91 -19.33
N SER A 44 -28.20 17.11 -19.89
CA SER A 44 -29.55 16.93 -19.33
C SER A 44 -29.49 16.25 -17.96
N TRP A 45 -30.48 16.50 -17.11
CA TRP A 45 -30.56 15.92 -15.76
C TRP A 45 -30.52 14.38 -15.77
N ARG A 46 -31.23 13.75 -16.71
CA ARG A 46 -31.22 12.29 -16.91
C ARG A 46 -29.81 11.75 -17.15
N LYS A 47 -29.00 12.45 -17.95
CA LYS A 47 -27.60 12.07 -18.22
C LYS A 47 -26.74 12.19 -16.97
N LYS A 48 -26.98 13.20 -16.12
CA LYS A 48 -26.26 13.36 -14.85
C LYS A 48 -26.59 12.23 -13.87
N ILE A 49 -27.86 11.85 -13.75
CA ILE A 49 -28.27 10.71 -12.89
C ILE A 49 -27.61 9.42 -13.37
N SER A 50 -27.70 9.12 -14.67
CA SER A 50 -27.08 7.91 -15.24
C SER A 50 -25.57 7.82 -14.95
N VAL A 51 -24.84 8.94 -15.08
CA VAL A 51 -23.40 8.99 -14.73
C VAL A 51 -23.17 8.81 -13.24
N ARG A 52 -24.01 9.39 -12.38
CA ARG A 52 -23.91 9.21 -10.92
C ARG A 52 -24.14 7.75 -10.53
N ASP A 53 -25.12 7.10 -11.13
CA ASP A 53 -25.41 5.69 -10.85
C ASP A 53 -24.30 4.77 -11.33
N ALA A 54 -23.76 5.03 -12.54
CA ALA A 54 -22.62 4.28 -13.06
C ALA A 54 -21.37 4.45 -12.18
N THR A 55 -21.05 5.69 -11.78
CA THR A 55 -19.90 5.95 -10.90
C THR A 55 -20.08 5.37 -9.50
N ALA A 56 -21.30 5.36 -8.96
CA ALA A 56 -21.60 4.72 -7.67
C ALA A 56 -21.34 3.21 -7.72
N LYS A 57 -21.78 2.53 -8.79
CA LYS A 57 -21.53 1.09 -9.01
C LYS A 57 -20.03 0.78 -9.13
N VAL A 58 -19.28 1.58 -9.88
CA VAL A 58 -17.83 1.40 -10.01
C VAL A 58 -17.14 1.53 -8.65
N LYS A 59 -17.46 2.58 -7.88
CA LYS A 59 -16.90 2.79 -6.53
C LYS A 59 -17.25 1.67 -5.56
N GLU A 60 -18.44 1.09 -5.68
CA GLU A 60 -18.81 -0.06 -4.87
C GLU A 60 -17.94 -1.29 -5.20
N MET A 61 -17.73 -1.57 -6.48
CA MET A 61 -16.84 -2.65 -6.91
C MET A 61 -15.38 -2.42 -6.46
N GLU A 62 -14.87 -1.19 -6.60
CA GLU A 62 -13.54 -0.81 -6.11
C GLU A 62 -13.39 -1.05 -4.61
N ARG A 63 -14.38 -0.64 -3.80
CA ARG A 63 -14.36 -0.88 -2.34
C ARG A 63 -14.32 -2.36 -2.01
N ARG A 64 -15.15 -3.19 -2.67
CA ARG A 64 -15.13 -4.65 -2.47
C ARG A 64 -13.75 -5.25 -2.75
N ILE A 65 -13.10 -4.85 -3.85
CA ILE A 65 -11.76 -5.32 -4.21
C ILE A 65 -10.71 -4.90 -3.15
N LEU A 66 -10.79 -3.66 -2.65
CA LEU A 66 -9.87 -3.18 -1.62
C LEU A 66 -10.06 -3.91 -0.29
N ASP A 67 -11.31 -4.13 0.12
CA ASP A 67 -11.65 -4.85 1.34
C ASP A 67 -11.14 -6.30 1.28
N ASP A 68 -11.32 -6.98 0.15
CA ASP A 68 -10.82 -8.35 -0.03
C ASP A 68 -9.29 -8.42 0.00
N ARG A 69 -8.61 -7.44 -0.59
CA ARG A 69 -7.14 -7.31 -0.49
C ARG A 69 -6.69 -7.07 0.96
N ALA A 70 -7.39 -6.21 1.70
CA ALA A 70 -7.08 -5.92 3.08
C ALA A 70 -7.23 -7.17 3.97
N LYS A 71 -8.33 -7.91 3.81
CA LYS A 71 -8.57 -9.20 4.50
C LYS A 71 -7.46 -10.21 4.20
N MET A 72 -7.07 -10.37 2.93
CA MET A 72 -5.98 -11.27 2.57
C MET A 72 -4.64 -10.88 3.21
N ILE A 73 -4.33 -9.59 3.30
CA ILE A 73 -3.11 -9.10 3.95
C ILE A 73 -3.16 -9.35 5.45
N GLU A 74 -4.29 -9.08 6.10
CA GLU A 74 -4.48 -9.30 7.53
C GLU A 74 -4.36 -10.77 7.90
N GLU A 75 -4.96 -11.67 7.12
CA GLU A 75 -4.81 -13.11 7.32
C GLU A 75 -3.36 -13.58 7.18
N LYS A 76 -2.61 -13.06 6.18
CA LYS A 76 -1.18 -13.35 6.04
C LYS A 76 -0.41 -12.87 7.27
N LYS A 77 -0.66 -11.64 7.74
CA LYS A 77 -0.05 -11.08 8.95
C LYS A 77 -0.37 -11.94 10.19
N ARG A 78 -1.61 -12.40 10.34
CA ARG A 78 -2.01 -13.29 11.44
C ARG A 78 -1.23 -14.61 11.40
N LYS A 79 -1.16 -15.26 10.24
CA LYS A 79 -0.39 -16.50 10.05
C LYS A 79 1.11 -16.33 10.32
N LEU A 80 1.67 -15.18 9.93
CA LEU A 80 3.07 -14.82 10.22
C LEU A 80 3.32 -14.70 11.72
N LYS A 81 2.46 -13.96 12.43
CA LYS A 81 2.54 -13.82 13.90
C LYS A 81 2.43 -15.16 14.61
N GLU A 82 1.45 -15.98 14.25
CA GLU A 82 1.27 -17.32 14.81
C GLU A 82 2.50 -18.21 14.57
N ARG A 83 3.08 -18.17 13.36
CA ARG A 83 4.30 -18.90 13.02
C ARG A 83 5.49 -18.43 13.86
N GLU A 84 5.62 -17.13 14.07
CA GLU A 84 6.67 -16.54 14.89
C GLU A 84 6.53 -16.92 16.36
N GLU A 85 5.31 -16.83 16.92
CA GLU A 85 5.01 -17.27 18.28
C GLU A 85 5.31 -18.76 18.46
N ARG A 86 4.94 -19.60 17.49
CA ARG A 86 5.28 -21.02 17.48
C ARG A 86 6.78 -21.25 17.40
N ARG A 87 7.51 -20.46 16.61
CA ARG A 87 8.98 -20.54 16.52
C ARG A 87 9.61 -20.19 17.87
N LEU A 88 9.21 -19.08 18.48
CA LEU A 88 9.66 -18.66 19.81
C LEU A 88 9.34 -19.70 20.89
N ALA A 89 8.14 -20.28 20.88
CA ALA A 89 7.76 -21.33 21.81
C ALA A 89 8.57 -22.61 21.59
N ASN A 90 8.85 -22.97 20.33
CA ASN A 90 9.70 -24.11 19.99
C ASN A 90 11.17 -23.86 20.35
N GLU A 91 11.68 -22.65 20.17
CA GLU A 91 13.03 -22.25 20.61
C GLU A 91 13.15 -22.38 22.13
N ARG A 92 12.19 -21.85 22.90
CA ARG A 92 12.14 -22.01 24.36
C ARG A 92 12.04 -23.48 24.79
N LYS A 93 11.26 -24.29 24.06
CA LYS A 93 11.14 -25.74 24.32
C LYS A 93 12.38 -26.53 23.91
N ALA A 94 13.05 -26.14 22.82
CA ALA A 94 14.28 -26.76 22.32
C ALA A 94 15.48 -26.39 23.19
N GLU A 95 15.42 -25.26 23.90
CA GLU A 95 16.29 -24.94 25.02
C GLU A 95 15.97 -25.85 26.22
N VAL A 96 16.15 -27.15 26.05
CA VAL A 96 16.03 -28.15 27.12
C VAL A 96 17.26 -28.02 28.02
N VAL A 97 17.14 -27.21 29.07
CA VAL A 97 18.21 -27.00 30.05
C VAL A 97 18.16 -28.06 31.15
N GLN A 98 19.32 -28.60 31.50
CA GLN A 98 19.46 -29.39 32.73
C GLN A 98 19.76 -28.48 33.91
N VAL A 99 18.79 -28.29 34.81
CA VAL A 99 19.00 -27.52 36.05
C VAL A 99 19.94 -28.27 36.97
N ILE A 100 21.16 -27.75 37.16
CA ILE A 100 22.15 -28.31 38.08
C ILE A 100 21.87 -27.79 39.49
N LYS A 101 21.07 -28.54 40.26
CA LYS A 101 20.72 -28.16 41.65
C LYS A 101 21.87 -28.31 42.65
N ASN A 102 22.78 -29.25 42.42
CA ASN A 102 23.87 -29.57 43.35
C ASN A 102 25.23 -29.07 42.83
N SER A 103 25.87 -28.17 43.58
CA SER A 103 27.18 -27.57 43.24
C SER A 103 28.34 -28.57 43.27
N ALA A 104 28.24 -29.66 44.04
CA ALA A 104 29.24 -30.73 44.04
C ALA A 104 29.33 -31.44 42.67
N LYS A 105 28.24 -31.42 41.89
CA LYS A 105 28.22 -32.00 40.53
C LYS A 105 29.19 -31.26 39.60
N LEU A 106 29.24 -29.93 39.65
CA LEU A 106 30.17 -29.13 38.84
C LEU A 106 31.63 -29.41 39.22
N LYS A 107 31.90 -29.57 40.52
CA LYS A 107 33.26 -29.85 41.02
C LYS A 107 33.78 -31.24 40.62
N ARG A 108 32.89 -32.21 40.39
CA ARG A 108 33.25 -33.58 39.97
C ARG A 108 33.41 -33.72 38.45
N MET A 109 32.93 -32.77 37.66
CA MET A 109 32.96 -32.87 36.19
C MET A 109 34.35 -32.62 35.60
N LYS A 110 34.63 -33.26 34.47
CA LYS A 110 35.91 -33.10 33.76
C LYS A 110 36.00 -31.71 33.12
N LYS A 111 37.20 -31.14 33.06
CA LYS A 111 37.48 -29.79 32.51
C LYS A 111 36.97 -29.59 31.07
N LYS A 112 36.91 -30.64 30.24
CA LYS A 112 36.30 -30.59 28.90
C LYS A 112 34.77 -30.39 28.94
N GLN A 113 34.07 -31.05 29.86
CA GLN A 113 32.62 -30.94 29.98
C GLN A 113 32.20 -29.57 30.51
N LEU A 114 32.95 -29.02 31.48
CA LEU A 114 32.73 -27.67 32.00
C LEU A 114 32.82 -26.58 30.92
N ARG A 115 33.65 -26.77 29.88
CA ARG A 115 33.74 -25.86 28.73
C ARG A 115 32.52 -25.89 27.80
N MET A 116 31.71 -26.96 27.83
CA MET A 116 30.52 -27.10 26.99
C MET A 116 29.26 -26.55 27.68
N ILE A 117 29.30 -26.33 29.00
CA ILE A 117 28.17 -25.79 29.77
C ILE A 117 28.01 -24.31 29.44
N ARG A 118 26.80 -23.90 29.05
CA ARG A 118 26.39 -22.49 28.94
C ARG A 118 25.47 -22.14 30.12
N LYS A 119 25.51 -20.90 30.59
CA LYS A 119 24.59 -20.41 31.62
C LYS A 119 23.26 -20.05 30.95
N ALA A 120 22.15 -20.47 31.56
CA ALA A 120 20.80 -20.10 31.18
C ALA A 120 20.06 -19.65 32.45
N ASP A 121 19.40 -18.50 32.38
CA ASP A 121 18.66 -17.91 33.49
C ASP A 121 17.28 -18.57 33.58
N THR A 122 17.20 -19.64 34.37
CA THR A 122 15.95 -20.39 34.63
C THR A 122 15.35 -20.05 36.00
N THR A 123 15.96 -19.14 36.75
CA THR A 123 15.49 -18.71 38.07
C THR A 123 14.33 -17.73 37.92
N GLU A 124 13.13 -18.15 38.31
CA GLU A 124 11.99 -17.25 38.47
C GLU A 124 12.34 -16.18 39.52
N ILE A 125 12.41 -14.91 39.09
CA ILE A 125 12.56 -13.78 40.01
C ILE A 125 11.23 -13.64 40.74
N LYS A 126 11.12 -14.23 41.94
CA LYS A 126 9.98 -13.97 42.83
C LYS A 126 10.03 -12.49 43.20
N ALA A 127 9.10 -11.70 42.66
CA ALA A 127 8.89 -10.34 43.13
C ALA A 127 8.61 -10.40 44.63
N SER A 128 9.50 -9.81 45.42
CA SER A 128 9.30 -9.61 46.85
C SER A 128 8.08 -8.71 47.04
N ASN A 129 6.94 -9.30 47.38
CA ASN A 129 5.75 -8.56 47.80
C ASN A 129 6.06 -7.84 49.12
N GLY A 130 6.50 -6.59 49.02
CA GLY A 130 6.67 -5.69 50.15
C GLY A 130 5.90 -4.41 49.87
N VAL A 131 4.73 -4.28 50.48
CA VAL A 131 4.24 -3.15 51.30
C VAL A 131 2.80 -3.52 51.65
N GLN A 132 2.57 -4.07 52.84
CA GLN A 132 1.24 -4.08 53.44
C GLN A 132 0.90 -2.62 53.75
N SER A 133 -0.14 -2.08 53.11
CA SER A 133 -0.66 -0.77 53.47
C SER A 133 -1.25 -0.86 54.88
N ILE A 134 -0.70 -0.04 55.79
CA ILE A 134 -1.27 0.16 57.11
C ILE A 134 -2.64 0.85 56.90
N LYS A 135 -3.73 0.14 57.22
CA LYS A 135 -5.06 0.72 57.33
C LYS A 135 -5.08 1.67 58.52
N ALA A 136 -5.24 2.97 58.26
CA ALA A 136 -5.59 3.94 59.28
C ALA A 136 -7.09 3.82 59.61
N LEU A 137 -7.39 3.86 60.91
CA LEU A 137 -8.72 3.87 61.52
C LEU A 137 -9.52 5.13 61.15
#